data_AF-A0A2D4WSC2-F1
#
_entry.id   AF-A0A2D4WSC2-F1
#
_cell.length_a   1.000
_cell.length_b   1.000
_cell.length_c   1.000
_cell.angle_alpha   90.00
_cell.angle_beta   90.00
_cell.angle_gamma   90.00
#
_symmetry.space_group_name_H-M   'P 1'
#
loop_
_entity.id
_entity.type
_entity.pdbx_description
1 polymer ?
#
loop_
_entity_poly.entity_id
_entity_poly.type
_entity_poly.pdbx_seq_one_letter_code
_entity_poly.pdbx_strand_id
1 'polypeptide(L)'
;MRLGSKKITGSGSRIAEIRSPLAFTVPMTIRVPVGGGIHDPELHSDSPEAIYAHQPGLKVVMPASPYDAKGLLISAIRDPDPVIFFEPKRIYRAFREEVPEDEYTVPIGKARTVCEGEELTIVSWGASVVQCMQAIERSNDSIELIDLRTIYPI
;
A
#
# COMPACT_ATOMS: atom_id res chain seq x y z
N MET A 1 10.93 -8.56 -17.21
CA MET A 1 9.93 -7.65 -16.59
C MET A 1 8.89 -7.05 -17.55
N ARG A 2 9.12 -6.94 -18.88
CA ARG A 2 8.18 -6.26 -19.82
C ARG A 2 6.84 -6.98 -20.12
N LEU A 3 6.74 -8.31 -19.95
CA LEU A 3 5.56 -9.08 -20.38
C LEU A 3 4.34 -8.95 -19.46
N GLY A 4 4.54 -8.74 -18.15
CA GLY A 4 3.44 -8.62 -17.17
C GLY A 4 2.84 -7.22 -17.09
N SER A 5 3.70 -6.19 -17.08
CA SER A 5 3.28 -4.78 -16.95
C SER A 5 2.25 -4.38 -18.01
N LYS A 6 2.45 -4.76 -19.29
CA LYS A 6 1.53 -4.42 -20.38
C LYS A 6 0.12 -5.03 -20.25
N LYS A 7 -0.05 -6.15 -19.54
CA LYS A 7 -1.38 -6.74 -19.27
C LYS A 7 -2.13 -5.97 -18.17
N ILE A 8 -1.39 -5.52 -17.15
CA ILE A 8 -1.92 -4.79 -15.98
C ILE A 8 -2.27 -3.34 -16.39
N THR A 9 -1.30 -2.62 -16.97
CA THR A 9 -1.47 -1.23 -17.43
C THR A 9 -2.15 -1.12 -18.80
N GLY A 10 -2.32 -2.22 -19.52
CA GLY A 10 -3.04 -2.23 -20.79
C GLY A 10 -4.50 -2.59 -20.59
N SER A 11 -4.79 -3.89 -20.52
CA SER A 11 -6.15 -4.41 -20.56
C SER A 11 -6.91 -4.22 -19.25
N GLY A 12 -6.31 -4.53 -18.10
CA GLY A 12 -7.00 -4.49 -16.81
C GLY A 12 -7.39 -3.06 -16.38
N SER A 13 -6.41 -2.16 -16.33
CA SER A 13 -6.62 -0.75 -15.96
C SER A 13 -7.59 0.00 -16.87
N ARG A 14 -7.53 -0.18 -18.19
CA ARG A 14 -8.46 0.49 -19.13
C ARG A 14 -9.90 0.02 -18.98
N ILE A 15 -10.13 -1.26 -18.65
CA ILE A 15 -11.49 -1.78 -18.40
C ILE A 15 -12.07 -1.13 -17.13
N ALA A 16 -11.24 -0.95 -16.09
CA ALA A 16 -11.63 -0.28 -14.85
C ALA A 16 -11.83 1.23 -15.01
N GLU A 17 -10.93 1.91 -15.73
CA GLU A 17 -10.98 3.36 -15.99
C GLU A 17 -12.20 3.75 -16.83
N ILE A 18 -12.48 3.00 -17.91
CA ILE A 18 -13.51 3.39 -18.89
C ILE A 18 -14.93 3.08 -18.37
N ARG A 19 -15.06 2.35 -17.24
CA ARG A 19 -16.33 1.85 -16.69
C ARG A 19 -17.29 1.54 -17.84
N SER A 20 -16.86 0.61 -18.70
CA SER A 20 -17.41 0.49 -20.05
C SER A 20 -18.94 0.51 -20.01
N PRO A 21 -19.63 1.08 -21.03
CA PRO A 21 -21.09 0.99 -21.14
C PRO A 21 -21.62 -0.45 -21.04
N LEU A 22 -20.72 -1.44 -21.18
CA LEU A 22 -20.91 -2.87 -21.06
C LEU A 22 -20.34 -3.40 -19.71
N ALA A 23 -20.87 -3.02 -18.55
CA ALA A 23 -20.93 -3.79 -17.29
C ALA A 23 -19.78 -4.76 -16.83
N PHE A 24 -18.54 -4.70 -17.32
CA PHE A 24 -17.45 -5.60 -16.93
C PHE A 24 -16.56 -4.96 -15.85
N THR A 25 -16.36 -5.68 -14.76
CA THR A 25 -15.41 -5.33 -13.68
C THR A 25 -14.16 -6.20 -13.77
N VAL A 26 -13.06 -5.77 -13.13
CA VAL A 26 -11.82 -6.55 -13.03
C VAL A 26 -11.49 -6.75 -11.54
N PRO A 27 -12.24 -7.60 -10.82
CA PRO A 27 -12.03 -7.86 -9.40
C PRO A 27 -10.77 -8.71 -9.23
N MET A 28 -9.62 -8.05 -9.12
CA MET A 28 -8.31 -8.71 -9.10
C MET A 28 -7.36 -7.99 -8.16
N THR A 29 -6.80 -8.75 -7.22
CA THR A 29 -5.72 -8.27 -6.34
C THR A 29 -4.38 -8.84 -6.79
N ILE A 30 -3.43 -7.97 -7.10
CA ILE A 30 -2.06 -8.36 -7.45
C ILE A 30 -1.15 -8.01 -6.27
N ARG A 31 -0.65 -9.03 -5.58
CA ARG A 31 0.26 -8.88 -4.44
C ARG A 31 1.70 -8.86 -4.93
N VAL A 32 2.48 -7.87 -4.52
CA VAL A 32 3.86 -7.68 -4.96
C VAL A 32 4.75 -7.36 -3.76
N PRO A 33 5.69 -8.25 -3.40
CA PRO A 33 6.73 -7.91 -2.43
C PRO A 33 7.63 -6.80 -2.99
N VAL A 34 7.84 -5.73 -2.23
CA VAL A 34 8.62 -4.56 -2.64
C VAL A 34 9.58 -4.09 -1.56
N GLY A 35 10.42 -3.11 -1.92
CA GLY A 35 11.29 -2.41 -1.00
C GLY A 35 12.56 -3.19 -0.66
N GLY A 36 13.63 -2.43 -0.42
CA GLY A 36 14.94 -2.95 -0.04
C GLY A 36 15.19 -3.00 1.46
N GLY A 37 16.48 -3.04 1.82
CA GLY A 37 16.92 -3.05 3.23
C GLY A 37 17.13 -4.45 3.82
N ILE A 38 17.13 -5.50 2.99
CA ILE A 38 17.42 -6.88 3.40
C ILE A 38 18.51 -7.56 2.55
N HIS A 39 19.36 -6.77 1.88
CA HIS A 39 20.46 -7.23 1.01
C HIS A 39 20.03 -8.14 -0.15
N ASP A 40 18.91 -7.81 -0.80
CA ASP A 40 18.46 -8.59 -1.96
C ASP A 40 19.34 -8.38 -3.21
N PRO A 41 19.38 -9.35 -4.14
CA PRO A 41 19.97 -9.17 -5.46
C PRO A 41 19.33 -8.03 -6.28
N GLU A 42 20.01 -7.65 -7.36
CA GLU A 42 19.50 -6.66 -8.32
C GLU A 42 18.05 -6.99 -8.78
N LEU A 43 17.22 -5.95 -8.96
CA LEU A 43 15.80 -6.02 -9.33
C LEU A 43 14.83 -6.58 -8.27
N HIS A 44 15.28 -6.80 -7.03
CA HIS A 44 14.43 -7.32 -5.95
C HIS A 44 14.04 -6.25 -4.92
N SER A 45 14.64 -5.05 -4.96
CA SER A 45 14.47 -4.02 -3.92
C SER A 45 13.68 -2.79 -4.41
N ASP A 46 13.19 -2.83 -5.65
CA ASP A 46 12.51 -1.69 -6.25
C ASP A 46 11.19 -1.36 -5.54
N SER A 47 10.84 -0.08 -5.59
CA SER A 47 9.57 0.47 -5.10
C SER A 47 8.87 1.15 -6.28
N PRO A 48 8.13 0.39 -7.11
CA PRO A 48 7.57 0.88 -8.37
C PRO A 48 6.18 1.51 -8.22
N GLU A 49 5.74 1.85 -7.00
CA GLU A 49 4.40 2.35 -6.70
C GLU A 49 3.99 3.55 -7.56
N ALA A 50 4.93 4.45 -7.84
CA ALA A 50 4.67 5.63 -8.68
C ALA A 50 4.20 5.22 -10.08
N ILE A 51 4.77 4.17 -10.66
CA ILE A 51 4.41 3.69 -12.01
C ILE A 51 2.95 3.24 -12.04
N TYR A 52 2.48 2.58 -10.99
CA TYR A 52 1.11 2.07 -10.92
C TYR A 52 0.11 3.14 -10.44
N ALA A 53 0.52 4.06 -9.58
CA ALA A 53 -0.32 5.17 -9.12
C ALA A 53 -0.64 6.15 -10.27
N HIS A 54 0.26 6.29 -11.24
CA HIS A 54 0.03 7.10 -12.44
C HIS A 54 -0.79 6.36 -13.52
N GLN A 55 -1.28 5.15 -13.23
CA GLN A 55 -2.14 4.42 -14.14
C GLN A 55 -3.60 4.51 -13.68
N PRO A 56 -4.46 5.25 -14.40
CA PRO A 56 -5.88 5.35 -14.06
C PRO A 56 -6.56 3.97 -14.03
N GLY A 57 -7.60 3.85 -13.20
CA GLY A 57 -8.35 2.60 -13.04
C GLY A 57 -7.66 1.53 -12.18
N LEU A 58 -6.42 1.74 -11.73
CA LEU A 58 -5.81 0.92 -10.68
C LEU A 58 -6.02 1.55 -9.31
N LYS A 59 -6.14 0.72 -8.27
CA LYS A 59 -5.94 1.12 -6.88
C LYS A 59 -4.58 0.63 -6.41
N VAL A 60 -3.86 1.41 -5.63
CA VAL A 60 -2.51 1.10 -5.15
C VAL A 60 -2.44 1.24 -3.64
N VAL A 61 -2.14 0.14 -2.96
CA VAL A 61 -2.17 0.02 -1.50
C VAL A 61 -0.82 -0.52 -1.01
N MET A 62 -0.31 -0.01 0.11
CA MET A 62 0.92 -0.46 0.75
C MET A 62 0.80 -0.37 2.29
N PRO A 63 0.43 -1.45 2.99
CA PRO A 63 0.33 -1.46 4.46
C PRO A 63 1.69 -1.29 5.14
N ALA A 64 1.68 -0.66 6.32
CA ALA A 64 2.83 -0.53 7.19
C ALA A 64 2.75 -1.37 8.48
N SER A 65 1.61 -2.01 8.78
CA SER A 65 1.37 -2.77 10.01
C SER A 65 0.68 -4.12 9.75
N PRO A 66 0.86 -5.15 10.59
CA PRO A 66 0.10 -6.40 10.51
C PRO A 66 -1.42 -6.19 10.54
N TYR A 67 -1.93 -5.28 11.39
CA TYR A 67 -3.35 -4.96 11.43
C TYR A 67 -3.86 -4.43 10.08
N ASP A 68 -3.14 -3.47 9.50
CA ASP A 68 -3.51 -2.89 8.21
C ASP A 68 -3.32 -3.88 7.07
N ALA A 69 -2.29 -4.73 7.12
CA ALA A 69 -2.05 -5.74 6.10
C ALA A 69 -3.22 -6.71 5.97
N LYS A 70 -3.75 -7.23 7.09
CA LYS A 70 -4.95 -8.09 7.07
C LYS A 70 -6.16 -7.33 6.55
N GLY A 71 -6.49 -6.19 7.16
CA GLY A 71 -7.71 -5.46 6.84
C GLY A 71 -7.75 -4.90 5.42
N LEU A 72 -6.63 -4.37 4.92
CA LEU A 72 -6.53 -3.84 3.56
C LEU A 72 -6.51 -4.96 2.52
N LEU A 73 -5.90 -6.12 2.81
CA LEU A 73 -5.90 -7.24 1.87
C LEU A 73 -7.31 -7.79 1.68
N ILE A 74 -8.08 -7.92 2.77
CA ILE A 74 -9.49 -8.33 2.68
C ILE A 74 -10.30 -7.31 1.87
N SER A 75 -10.11 -6.01 2.13
CA SER A 75 -10.74 -4.95 1.32
C SER A 75 -10.34 -5.04 -0.15
N ALA A 76 -9.07 -5.28 -0.46
CA ALA A 76 -8.55 -5.38 -1.82
C ALA A 76 -9.11 -6.58 -2.59
N ILE A 77 -9.29 -7.72 -1.92
CA ILE A 77 -9.88 -8.93 -2.51
C ILE A 77 -11.35 -8.73 -2.85
N ARG A 78 -12.06 -7.92 -2.04
CA ARG A 78 -13.49 -7.62 -2.22
C ARG A 78 -13.76 -6.49 -3.18
N ASP A 79 -12.73 -5.73 -3.55
CA ASP A 79 -12.89 -4.56 -4.40
C ASP A 79 -13.23 -4.99 -5.84
N PRO A 80 -14.25 -4.37 -6.47
CA PRO A 80 -14.61 -4.68 -7.86
C PRO A 80 -13.55 -4.19 -8.88
N ASP A 81 -12.67 -3.28 -8.47
CA ASP A 81 -11.62 -2.69 -9.30
C ASP A 81 -10.27 -3.39 -9.04
N PRO A 82 -9.33 -3.36 -10.01
CA PRO A 82 -8.04 -4.00 -9.83
C PRO A 82 -7.19 -3.26 -8.80
N VAL A 83 -6.68 -4.01 -7.81
CA VAL A 83 -5.84 -3.49 -6.72
C VAL A 83 -4.42 -4.04 -6.80
N ILE A 84 -3.44 -3.15 -6.83
CA ILE A 84 -2.03 -3.47 -6.62
C ILE A 84 -1.74 -3.38 -5.12
N PHE A 85 -1.44 -4.51 -4.51
CA PHE A 85 -1.16 -4.63 -3.09
C PHE A 85 0.33 -4.83 -2.87
N PHE A 86 1.03 -3.76 -2.50
CA PHE A 86 2.46 -3.78 -2.26
C PHE A 86 2.79 -4.23 -0.85
N GLU A 87 3.72 -5.18 -0.73
CA GLU A 87 4.07 -5.79 0.55
C GLU A 87 5.54 -5.49 0.88
N PRO A 88 5.83 -4.51 1.75
CA PRO A 88 7.22 -4.12 2.01
C PRO A 88 7.96 -5.24 2.75
N LYS A 89 8.89 -5.90 2.06
CA LYS A 89 9.56 -7.12 2.56
C LYS A 89 10.30 -6.89 3.87
N ARG A 90 10.88 -5.71 4.03
CA ARG A 90 11.64 -5.30 5.21
C ARG A 90 10.85 -5.45 6.52
N ILE A 91 9.53 -5.27 6.47
CA ILE A 91 8.68 -5.28 7.68
C ILE A 91 7.90 -6.57 7.90
N TYR A 92 8.03 -7.58 7.03
CA TYR A 92 7.28 -8.84 7.18
C TYR A 92 7.42 -9.52 8.54
N ARG A 93 8.58 -9.40 9.16
CA ARG A 93 8.92 -10.02 10.44
C ARG A 93 9.62 -9.05 11.39
N ALA A 94 9.51 -7.75 11.13
CA ALA A 94 10.21 -6.73 11.91
C ALA A 94 9.61 -6.54 13.30
N PHE A 95 8.29 -6.72 13.44
CA PHE A 95 7.57 -6.61 14.71
C PHE A 95 6.32 -7.47 14.70
N ARG A 96 5.70 -7.63 15.87
CA ARG A 96 4.41 -8.30 16.05
C ARG A 96 3.42 -7.29 16.59
N GLU A 97 2.17 -7.42 16.18
CA GLU A 97 1.04 -6.62 16.61
C GLU A 97 -0.11 -7.59 16.91
N GLU A 98 -0.99 -7.21 17.83
CA GLU A 98 -2.23 -7.95 18.06
C GLU A 98 -3.15 -7.74 16.85
N VAL A 99 -3.53 -8.84 16.20
CA VAL A 99 -4.40 -8.83 15.03
C VAL A 99 -5.64 -9.64 15.40
N PRO A 100 -6.84 -9.05 15.40
CA PRO A 100 -8.08 -9.78 15.67
C PRO A 100 -8.18 -11.02 14.80
N GLU A 101 -8.63 -12.16 15.34
CA GLU A 101 -8.84 -13.37 14.55
C GLU A 101 -10.03 -13.22 13.60
N ASP A 102 -11.10 -12.61 14.08
CA ASP A 102 -12.30 -12.30 13.32
C ASP A 102 -11.98 -11.46 12.07
N GLU A 103 -12.84 -11.61 11.06
CA GLU A 103 -12.69 -10.85 9.84
C GLU A 103 -13.01 -9.37 10.06
N TYR A 104 -12.14 -8.49 9.56
CA TYR A 104 -12.39 -7.05 9.51
C TYR A 104 -11.78 -6.47 8.24
N THR A 105 -12.21 -5.26 7.91
CA THR A 105 -11.74 -4.51 6.74
C THR A 105 -11.15 -3.17 7.17
N VAL A 106 -10.09 -2.75 6.49
CA VAL A 106 -9.60 -1.37 6.54
C VAL A 106 -9.93 -0.71 5.21
N PRO A 107 -10.58 0.48 5.19
CA PRO A 107 -11.00 1.10 3.95
C PRO A 107 -9.80 1.51 3.08
N ILE A 108 -9.89 1.20 1.79
CA ILE A 108 -8.97 1.71 0.75
C ILE A 108 -9.27 3.21 0.53
N GLY A 109 -8.24 4.01 0.32
CA GLY A 109 -8.36 5.47 0.17
C GLY A 109 -8.57 6.19 1.50
N LYS A 110 -8.05 5.63 2.60
CA LYS A 110 -8.10 6.27 3.91
C LYS A 110 -6.79 6.12 4.67
N ALA A 111 -6.11 7.24 4.83
CA ALA A 111 -4.94 7.37 5.69
C ALA A 111 -5.27 7.15 7.18
N ARG A 112 -4.24 6.90 7.98
CA ARG A 112 -4.30 6.88 9.45
C ARG A 112 -3.24 7.81 10.02
N THR A 113 -3.62 8.57 11.03
CA THR A 113 -2.68 9.20 11.97
C THR A 113 -2.07 8.13 12.88
N VAL A 114 -0.77 7.91 12.75
CA VAL A 114 0.01 6.95 13.54
C VAL A 114 0.37 7.55 14.91
N CYS A 115 0.75 8.82 14.93
CA CYS A 115 0.91 9.63 16.13
C CYS A 115 0.50 11.07 15.84
N GLU A 116 -0.02 11.76 16.85
CA GLU A 116 -0.38 13.17 16.78
C GLU A 116 0.82 14.05 17.11
N GLY A 117 0.85 15.26 16.55
CA GLY A 117 1.84 16.29 16.82
C GLY A 117 1.44 17.60 16.16
N GLU A 118 2.11 18.69 16.52
CA GLU A 118 1.69 20.05 16.15
C GLU A 118 2.78 20.86 15.43
N GLU A 119 4.05 20.45 15.51
CA GLU A 119 5.18 21.23 14.98
C GLU A 119 5.53 20.84 13.54
N LEU A 120 5.31 19.59 13.16
CA LEU A 120 5.62 19.04 11.84
C LEU A 120 4.72 17.85 11.52
N THR A 121 4.26 17.77 10.27
CA THR A 121 3.59 16.57 9.74
C THR A 121 4.53 15.81 8.80
N ILE A 122 4.74 14.53 9.08
CA ILE A 122 5.38 13.57 8.19
C ILE A 122 4.29 12.74 7.52
N VAL A 123 4.32 12.67 6.20
CA VAL A 123 3.45 11.79 5.40
C VAL A 123 4.29 10.66 4.82
N SER A 124 3.91 9.41 5.08
CA SER A 124 4.69 8.22 4.73
C SER A 124 3.77 7.04 4.40
N TRP A 125 4.35 5.92 3.95
CA TRP A 125 3.63 4.66 3.71
C TRP A 125 4.59 3.47 3.76
N GLY A 126 4.06 2.26 3.93
CA GLY A 126 4.86 1.03 3.92
C GLY A 126 5.99 1.00 4.96
N ALA A 127 7.16 0.49 4.58
CA ALA A 127 8.27 0.27 5.52
C ALA A 127 8.84 1.56 6.14
N SER A 128 8.73 2.71 5.46
CA SER A 128 9.29 3.97 5.98
C SER A 128 8.50 4.50 7.16
N VAL A 129 7.22 4.16 7.33
CA VAL A 129 6.42 4.52 8.52
C VAL A 129 7.10 4.05 9.81
N VAL A 130 7.63 2.83 9.82
CA VAL A 130 8.35 2.27 10.98
C VAL A 130 9.62 3.07 11.27
N GLN A 131 10.32 3.51 10.22
CA GLN A 131 11.54 4.32 10.37
C GLN A 131 11.22 5.73 10.85
N CYS A 132 10.12 6.33 10.38
CA CYS A 132 9.64 7.63 10.85
C CYS A 132 9.28 7.57 12.34
N MET A 133 8.54 6.55 12.79
CA MET A 133 8.22 6.37 14.21
C MET A 133 9.49 6.30 15.08
N GLN A 134 10.47 5.50 14.68
CA GLN A 134 11.75 5.39 15.40
C GLN A 134 12.54 6.71 15.43
N ALA A 135 12.40 7.55 14.41
CA ALA A 135 13.04 8.86 14.38
C ALA A 135 12.34 9.86 15.31
N ILE A 136 11.00 9.88 15.30
CA ILE A 136 10.18 10.73 16.17
C ILE A 136 10.45 10.41 17.65
N GLU A 137 10.48 9.12 18.02
CA GLU A 137 10.81 8.67 19.38
C GLU A 137 12.19 9.14 19.88
N ARG A 138 13.13 9.40 18.96
CA ARG A 138 14.49 9.86 19.29
C ARG A 138 14.61 11.38 19.33
N SER A 139 13.75 12.10 18.60
CA SER A 139 13.83 13.55 18.51
C SER A 139 13.17 14.23 19.70
N ASN A 140 12.17 13.60 20.32
CA ASN A 140 11.31 14.18 21.37
C ASN A 140 10.57 15.46 20.94
N ASP A 141 10.43 15.69 19.64
CA ASP A 141 9.66 16.81 19.08
C ASP A 141 8.18 16.43 18.87
N SER A 142 7.31 17.43 18.74
CA SER A 142 5.87 17.22 18.53
C SER A 142 5.57 16.99 17.04
N ILE A 143 5.69 15.75 16.58
CA ILE A 143 5.58 15.39 15.16
C ILE A 143 4.36 14.50 14.89
N GLU A 144 3.48 14.96 14.00
CA GLU A 144 2.39 14.16 13.44
C GLU A 144 2.96 13.20 12.39
N LEU A 145 2.59 11.92 12.47
CA LEU A 145 2.90 10.95 11.43
C LEU A 145 1.61 10.43 10.80
N ILE A 146 1.46 10.66 9.51
CA ILE A 146 0.37 10.12 8.69
C ILE A 146 0.90 8.94 7.85
N ASP A 147 0.30 7.78 8.04
CA ASP A 147 0.44 6.63 7.14
C ASP A 147 -0.68 6.70 6.10
N LEU A 148 -0.32 6.90 4.83
CA LEU A 148 -1.29 6.96 3.74
C LEU A 148 -2.08 5.66 3.59
N ARG A 149 -1.44 4.51 3.81
CA ARG A 149 -1.94 3.14 3.50
C ARG A 149 -2.27 2.90 2.03
N THR A 150 -3.01 3.81 1.41
CA THR A 150 -3.38 3.82 -0.01
C THR A 150 -2.64 4.97 -0.68
N ILE A 151 -1.86 4.64 -1.71
CA ILE A 151 -1.07 5.60 -2.49
C ILE A 151 -1.94 6.21 -3.59
N TYR A 152 -2.91 5.43 -4.10
CA TYR A 152 -3.90 5.92 -5.04
C TYR A 152 -5.18 5.07 -5.02
N PRO A 153 -6.38 5.67 -4.97
CA PRO A 153 -6.63 7.07 -4.60
C PRO A 153 -6.21 7.34 -3.14
N ILE A 154 -5.69 8.53 -2.86
CA ILE A 154 -5.34 8.96 -1.49
C ILE A 154 -6.60 9.32 -0.72
#